data_AF-A0A524A6J5-F1
#
_entry.id   AF-A0A524A6J5-F1
#
_cell.length_a   1.000
_cell.length_b   1.000
_cell.length_c   1.000
_cell.angle_alpha   90.00
_cell.angle_beta   90.00
_cell.angle_gamma   90.00
#
_symmetry.space_group_name_H-M   'P 1'
#
loop_
_entity.id
_entity.type
_entity.pdbx_description
1 polymer ?
#
loop_
_entity_poly.entity_id
_entity_poly.type
_entity_poly.pdbx_seq_one_letter_code
_entity_poly.pdbx_strand_id
1 'polypeptide(L)'
;MTLLARLGEQLPERNYLGIDVGYKEHVAVIITLQNFAQDGDRWKRIPCLHFPSTRVGLDKLQEYLDGFSIDRETFFGICEPTGGFYGATMFQYLLDQGYRMWLIENAITRHMREKIMGHIPKTDEIEARVTLAPHCVRCSAGVARIGYLHEAVGEEFTLRPLILAKSEDADLLALCRDSWRLKTMISRARNQLSQLMAVVFPELKTFFTGSVTSIAPVRLIAAYPTPAELAAAPAEEVRSVLWEAGAYRHAKRVDELQALAQNSSGLLPDPQRAWRLGWVTDFLLANFKADAALDKQIERLVTQRKEYPWIVDVPYTGPATLGLILAATGDVNRFRNYRQYVAYTGYFAGLETSQTIDRTRMSKRGNRDLKRALFQIAAPLVWFDQGENPYKALFERKEAEGRPWYRAMPNVCAALARHIYHCLKFQEPYDVEKAFGEPASSHAFEQAIEDLSADLEDRFEVMEAQLSQEVE
;
A
#
# COMPACT_ATOMS: atom_id res chain seq x y z
N MET A 1 -14.62 14.72 -29.24
CA MET A 1 -15.23 13.94 -30.34
C MET A 1 -14.85 12.48 -30.14
N THR A 2 -15.82 11.57 -30.13
CA THR A 2 -15.61 10.13 -29.93
C THR A 2 -14.88 9.52 -31.13
N LEU A 3 -14.23 8.35 -30.99
CA LEU A 3 -13.53 7.72 -32.12
C LEU A 3 -14.50 7.45 -33.28
N LEU A 4 -15.72 7.02 -32.97
CA LEU A 4 -16.81 6.85 -33.94
C LEU A 4 -17.23 8.18 -34.60
N ALA A 5 -17.30 9.27 -33.84
CA ALA A 5 -17.63 10.59 -34.38
C ALA A 5 -16.51 11.21 -35.24
N ARG A 6 -15.24 10.79 -35.05
CA ARG A 6 -14.09 11.26 -35.83
C ARG A 6 -13.88 10.48 -37.14
N LEU A 7 -14.31 9.22 -37.20
CA LEU A 7 -13.90 8.27 -38.24
C LEU A 7 -15.00 7.87 -39.23
N GLY A 8 -16.26 8.23 -39.01
CA GLY A 8 -17.34 8.00 -39.98
C GLY A 8 -17.62 6.51 -40.25
N GLU A 9 -17.84 6.13 -41.51
CA GLU A 9 -18.20 4.76 -41.92
C GLU A 9 -17.00 3.80 -42.07
N GLN A 10 -15.76 4.31 -42.13
CA GLN A 10 -14.55 3.49 -42.18
C GLN A 10 -14.04 3.23 -40.76
N LEU A 11 -14.59 2.20 -40.11
CA LEU A 11 -14.13 1.77 -38.80
C LEU A 11 -12.69 1.21 -38.90
N PRO A 12 -11.72 1.76 -38.15
CA PRO A 12 -10.35 1.26 -38.15
C PRO A 12 -10.28 -0.15 -37.56
N GLU A 13 -9.21 -0.87 -37.90
CA GLU A 13 -8.89 -2.14 -37.27
C GLU A 13 -8.49 -1.89 -35.81
N ARG A 14 -9.42 -2.20 -34.89
CA ARG A 14 -9.23 -2.02 -33.45
C ARG A 14 -9.73 -3.24 -32.70
N ASN A 15 -8.86 -3.83 -31.90
CA ASN A 15 -9.07 -5.08 -31.17
C ASN A 15 -9.07 -4.80 -29.66
N TYR A 16 -10.24 -4.87 -29.02
CA TYR A 16 -10.35 -4.70 -27.57
C TYR A 16 -10.06 -6.02 -26.87
N LEU A 17 -8.91 -6.09 -26.19
CA LEU A 17 -8.44 -7.27 -25.47
C LEU A 17 -8.81 -7.14 -23.99
N GLY A 18 -9.65 -8.03 -23.48
CA GLY A 18 -9.98 -8.12 -22.07
C GLY A 18 -9.37 -9.36 -21.45
N ILE A 19 -8.67 -9.21 -20.32
CA ILE A 19 -8.03 -10.33 -19.63
C ILE A 19 -8.47 -10.40 -18.17
N ASP A 20 -8.88 -11.59 -17.76
CA ASP A 20 -9.13 -11.98 -16.37
C ASP A 20 -8.03 -12.94 -15.90
N VAL A 21 -7.47 -12.67 -14.72
CA VAL A 21 -6.25 -13.31 -14.24
C VAL A 21 -6.59 -14.30 -13.12
N GLY A 22 -6.38 -15.60 -13.38
CA GLY A 22 -6.42 -16.64 -12.36
C GLY A 22 -5.04 -17.20 -12.00
N TYR A 23 -4.99 -18.03 -10.96
CA TYR A 23 -3.77 -18.73 -10.52
C TYR A 23 -3.43 -19.96 -11.38
N LYS A 24 -4.44 -20.74 -11.76
CA LYS A 24 -4.26 -21.95 -12.58
C LYS A 24 -4.37 -21.64 -14.08
N GLU A 25 -5.36 -20.85 -14.43
CA GLU A 25 -5.69 -20.48 -15.80
C GLU A 25 -6.08 -19.02 -15.84
N HIS A 26 -5.72 -18.36 -16.94
CA HIS A 26 -6.17 -17.03 -17.31
C HIS A 26 -7.25 -17.14 -18.38
N VAL A 27 -8.05 -16.08 -18.51
CA VAL A 27 -9.10 -16.00 -19.51
C VAL A 27 -8.92 -14.71 -20.31
N ALA A 28 -8.75 -14.83 -21.62
CA ALA A 28 -8.65 -13.69 -22.53
C ALA A 28 -9.82 -13.68 -23.52
N VAL A 29 -10.21 -12.49 -23.95
CA VAL A 29 -11.19 -12.32 -25.04
C VAL A 29 -10.80 -11.11 -25.87
N ILE A 30 -10.93 -11.24 -27.19
CA ILE A 30 -10.75 -10.14 -28.13
C ILE A 30 -12.09 -9.84 -28.78
N ILE A 31 -12.47 -8.56 -28.76
CA ILE A 31 -13.68 -8.07 -29.40
C ILE A 31 -13.28 -6.94 -30.34
N THR A 32 -13.52 -7.15 -31.64
CA THR A 32 -13.23 -6.15 -32.66
C THR A 32 -14.21 -4.96 -32.57
N LEU A 33 -13.78 -3.78 -33.00
CA LEU A 33 -14.64 -2.60 -33.07
C LEU A 33 -15.89 -2.84 -33.92
N GLN A 34 -15.76 -3.57 -35.03
CA GLN A 34 -16.88 -3.96 -35.90
C GLN A 34 -17.93 -4.79 -35.13
N ASN A 35 -17.49 -5.74 -34.30
CA ASN A 35 -18.39 -6.56 -33.49
C ASN A 35 -19.11 -5.75 -32.40
N PHE A 36 -18.49 -4.70 -31.85
CA PHE A 36 -19.18 -3.78 -30.95
C PHE A 36 -20.15 -2.84 -31.66
N ALA A 37 -19.81 -2.39 -32.88
CA ALA A 37 -20.58 -1.40 -33.62
C ALA A 37 -21.81 -1.97 -34.35
N GLN A 38 -21.74 -3.20 -34.86
CA GLN A 38 -22.78 -3.75 -35.73
C GLN A 38 -23.95 -4.42 -34.98
N ASP A 39 -23.76 -4.88 -33.73
CA ASP A 39 -24.78 -5.72 -33.07
C ASP A 39 -24.67 -5.69 -31.53
N GLY A 40 -25.54 -4.90 -30.88
CA GLY A 40 -25.35 -4.37 -29.52
C GLY A 40 -25.14 -5.37 -28.38
N ASP A 41 -25.52 -6.64 -28.58
CA ASP A 41 -25.37 -7.73 -27.61
C ASP A 41 -24.57 -8.94 -28.11
N ARG A 42 -24.13 -8.96 -29.39
CA ARG A 42 -23.40 -10.10 -29.97
C ARG A 42 -22.04 -10.33 -29.32
N TRP A 43 -21.42 -9.25 -28.83
CA TRP A 43 -20.17 -9.29 -28.07
C TRP A 43 -20.25 -10.16 -26.80
N LYS A 44 -21.45 -10.34 -26.21
CA LYS A 44 -21.66 -11.21 -25.03
C LYS A 44 -21.47 -12.70 -25.34
N ARG A 45 -21.49 -13.08 -26.62
CA ARG A 45 -21.43 -14.48 -27.09
C ARG A 45 -20.08 -14.85 -27.70
N ILE A 46 -19.12 -13.93 -27.70
CA ILE A 46 -17.78 -14.17 -28.25
C ILE A 46 -17.04 -15.18 -27.36
N PRO A 47 -16.45 -16.24 -27.94
CA PRO A 47 -15.74 -17.25 -27.16
C PRO A 47 -14.50 -16.64 -26.49
N CYS A 48 -14.31 -16.98 -25.22
CA CYS A 48 -13.10 -16.64 -24.50
C CYS A 48 -12.04 -17.73 -24.66
N LEU A 49 -10.78 -17.32 -24.74
CA LEU A 49 -9.64 -18.21 -24.64
C LEU A 49 -9.35 -18.50 -23.17
N HIS A 50 -9.43 -19.76 -22.77
CA HIS A 50 -8.88 -20.24 -21.51
C HIS A 50 -7.47 -20.80 -21.75
N PHE A 51 -6.50 -20.34 -20.97
CA PHE A 51 -5.12 -20.80 -21.11
C PHE A 51 -4.44 -20.95 -19.75
N PRO A 52 -3.58 -21.97 -19.56
CA PRO A 52 -2.90 -22.19 -18.30
C PRO A 52 -1.90 -21.08 -17.98
N SER A 53 -1.68 -20.80 -16.70
CA SER A 53 -0.69 -19.81 -16.21
C SER A 53 0.76 -20.34 -16.34
N THR A 54 1.14 -20.79 -17.54
CA THR A 54 2.42 -21.43 -17.87
C THR A 54 2.95 -20.92 -19.20
N ARG A 55 4.21 -21.23 -19.54
CA ARG A 55 4.80 -20.86 -20.85
C ARG A 55 3.93 -21.31 -22.03
N VAL A 56 3.49 -22.57 -22.01
CA VAL A 56 2.61 -23.14 -23.06
C VAL A 56 1.30 -22.36 -23.18
N GLY A 57 0.76 -21.85 -22.07
CA GLY A 57 -0.44 -21.02 -22.12
C GLY A 57 -0.19 -19.61 -22.66
N LEU A 58 0.98 -19.02 -22.39
CA LEU A 58 1.37 -17.74 -22.99
C LEU A 58 1.61 -17.87 -24.50
N ASP A 59 2.19 -18.99 -24.95
CA ASP A 59 2.35 -19.26 -26.38
C ASP A 59 0.96 -19.39 -27.06
N LYS A 60 -0.01 -20.08 -26.41
CA LYS A 60 -1.42 -20.12 -26.88
C LYS A 60 -2.08 -18.75 -26.92
N LEU A 61 -1.78 -17.87 -25.95
CA LEU A 61 -2.28 -16.50 -25.96
C LEU A 61 -1.70 -15.73 -27.15
N GLN A 62 -0.42 -15.92 -27.47
CA GLN A 62 0.22 -15.28 -28.62
C GLN A 62 -0.40 -15.74 -29.94
N GLU A 63 -0.57 -17.05 -30.12
CA GLU A 63 -1.23 -17.61 -31.31
C GLU A 63 -2.66 -17.05 -31.47
N TYR A 64 -3.38 -16.92 -30.35
CA TYR A 64 -4.70 -16.32 -30.34
C TYR A 64 -4.67 -14.83 -30.74
N LEU A 65 -3.69 -14.05 -30.29
CA LEU A 65 -3.52 -12.64 -30.65
C LEU A 65 -3.15 -12.48 -32.13
N ASP A 66 -2.18 -13.26 -32.61
CA ASP A 66 -1.70 -13.24 -33.99
C ASP A 66 -2.80 -13.61 -34.99
N GLY A 67 -3.79 -14.40 -34.56
CA GLY A 67 -4.98 -14.73 -35.35
C GLY A 67 -5.91 -13.54 -35.63
N PHE A 68 -5.82 -12.43 -34.89
CA PHE A 68 -6.60 -11.21 -35.15
C PHE A 68 -5.79 -10.16 -35.89
N SER A 69 -4.57 -9.87 -35.43
CA SER A 69 -3.69 -8.91 -36.08
C SER A 69 -2.25 -9.09 -35.64
N ILE A 70 -1.31 -8.91 -36.57
CA ILE A 70 0.14 -8.93 -36.28
C ILE A 70 0.59 -7.56 -35.76
N ASP A 71 -0.14 -6.49 -36.13
CA ASP A 71 0.16 -5.15 -35.66
C ASP A 71 -0.36 -4.95 -34.23
N ARG A 72 0.57 -4.79 -33.29
CA ARG A 72 0.33 -4.67 -31.86
C ARG A 72 -0.37 -3.36 -31.49
N GLU A 73 -0.21 -2.32 -32.30
CA GLU A 73 -0.87 -1.03 -32.07
C GLU A 73 -2.38 -1.10 -32.32
N THR A 74 -2.87 -2.12 -33.04
CA THR A 74 -4.32 -2.36 -33.23
C THR A 74 -5.02 -2.80 -31.94
N PHE A 75 -4.27 -3.30 -30.96
CA PHE A 75 -4.82 -3.81 -29.71
C PHE A 75 -4.96 -2.71 -28.65
N PHE A 76 -6.14 -2.67 -28.03
CA PHE A 76 -6.40 -1.92 -26.80
C PHE A 76 -6.65 -2.92 -25.68
N GLY A 77 -5.61 -3.22 -24.90
CA GLY A 77 -5.68 -4.22 -23.85
C GLY A 77 -6.09 -3.64 -22.50
N ILE A 78 -6.99 -4.32 -21.80
CA ILE A 78 -7.41 -3.95 -20.45
C ILE A 78 -7.43 -5.17 -19.54
N CYS A 79 -7.00 -4.97 -18.29
CA CYS A 79 -7.06 -5.96 -17.23
C CYS A 79 -7.75 -5.39 -15.98
N GLU A 80 -8.52 -6.22 -15.29
CA GLU A 80 -8.97 -5.93 -13.93
C GLU A 80 -7.81 -6.23 -12.96
N PRO A 81 -7.55 -5.38 -11.95
CA PRO A 81 -6.56 -5.67 -10.91
C PRO A 81 -7.17 -6.67 -9.90
N THR A 82 -7.43 -7.88 -10.38
CA THR A 82 -7.86 -9.04 -9.61
C THR A 82 -6.71 -10.06 -9.58
N GLY A 83 -6.34 -10.56 -8.40
CA GLY A 83 -5.38 -11.65 -8.27
C GLY A 83 -3.94 -11.30 -7.83
N GLY A 84 -3.55 -10.03 -7.72
CA GLY A 84 -2.22 -9.67 -7.19
C GLY A 84 -1.05 -10.29 -8.00
N PHE A 85 -0.12 -10.96 -7.31
CA PHE A 85 1.12 -11.55 -7.87
C PHE A 85 0.91 -12.51 -9.05
N TYR A 86 -0.27 -13.13 -9.18
CA TYR A 86 -0.52 -14.16 -10.20
C TYR A 86 -0.56 -13.63 -11.64
N GLY A 87 -0.81 -12.33 -11.82
CA GLY A 87 -0.81 -11.70 -13.16
C GLY A 87 0.55 -11.20 -13.62
N ALA A 88 1.55 -11.11 -12.75
CA ALA A 88 2.80 -10.41 -13.03
C ALA A 88 3.53 -10.97 -14.26
N THR A 89 3.65 -12.30 -14.36
CA THR A 89 4.30 -12.97 -15.49
C THR A 89 3.60 -12.70 -16.82
N MET A 90 2.27 -12.71 -16.81
CA MET A 90 1.46 -12.45 -18.01
C MET A 90 1.53 -10.97 -18.41
N PHE A 91 1.48 -10.06 -17.45
CA PHE A 91 1.65 -8.63 -17.68
C PHE A 91 3.03 -8.31 -18.26
N GLN A 92 4.09 -8.91 -17.70
CA GLN A 92 5.44 -8.77 -18.22
C GLN A 92 5.54 -9.28 -19.66
N TYR A 93 5.00 -10.48 -19.92
CA TYR A 93 4.99 -11.04 -21.28
C TYR A 93 4.33 -10.11 -22.30
N LEU A 94 3.14 -9.58 -22.01
CA LEU A 94 2.42 -8.70 -22.94
C LEU A 94 3.16 -7.37 -23.17
N LEU A 95 3.73 -6.78 -22.11
CA LEU A 95 4.51 -5.55 -22.23
C LEU A 95 5.82 -5.76 -22.99
N ASP A 96 6.52 -6.88 -22.77
CA ASP A 96 7.75 -7.24 -23.48
C ASP A 96 7.51 -7.46 -24.97
N GLN A 97 6.34 -8.01 -25.32
CA GLN A 97 5.92 -8.11 -26.71
C GLN A 97 5.55 -6.74 -27.31
N GLY A 98 5.30 -5.71 -26.50
CA GLY A 98 4.92 -4.37 -26.98
C GLY A 98 3.42 -4.11 -27.06
N TYR A 99 2.59 -4.92 -26.38
CA TYR A 99 1.16 -4.65 -26.30
C TYR A 99 0.86 -3.50 -25.33
N ARG A 100 -0.05 -2.59 -25.73
CA ARG A 100 -0.48 -1.48 -24.90
C ARG A 100 -1.61 -1.91 -23.97
N MET A 101 -1.25 -2.09 -22.70
CA MET A 101 -2.15 -2.61 -21.67
C MET A 101 -2.57 -1.51 -20.68
N TRP A 102 -3.80 -1.59 -20.18
CA TRP A 102 -4.40 -0.67 -19.21
C TRP A 102 -5.00 -1.43 -18.02
N LEU A 103 -4.97 -0.81 -16.85
CA LEU A 103 -5.63 -1.27 -15.64
C LEU A 103 -6.86 -0.41 -15.35
N ILE A 104 -7.94 -1.07 -14.98
CA ILE A 104 -9.15 -0.40 -14.50
C ILE A 104 -9.04 -0.23 -12.99
N GLU A 105 -9.26 0.98 -12.45
CA GLU A 105 -9.37 1.10 -10.99
C GLU A 105 -10.62 0.36 -10.49
N ASN A 106 -10.44 -0.51 -9.48
CA ASN A 106 -11.49 -1.31 -8.80
C ASN A 106 -12.64 -0.49 -8.16
N ALA A 107 -12.71 0.82 -8.40
CA ALA A 107 -13.82 1.69 -8.01
C ALA A 107 -15.03 1.58 -8.96
N ILE A 108 -15.21 0.45 -9.65
CA ILE A 108 -16.44 0.16 -10.37
C ILE A 108 -17.54 -0.05 -9.34
N THR A 109 -18.32 1.01 -9.08
CA THR A 109 -19.52 0.92 -8.26
C THR A 109 -20.43 -0.19 -8.82
N ARG A 110 -21.21 -0.84 -7.96
CA ARG A 110 -22.26 -1.81 -8.34
C ARG A 110 -23.09 -1.31 -9.54
N HIS A 111 -23.36 -0.01 -9.55
CA HIS A 111 -24.09 0.72 -10.58
C HIS A 111 -23.40 0.76 -11.96
N MET A 112 -22.07 0.85 -12.02
CA MET A 112 -21.34 0.77 -13.30
C MET A 112 -21.29 -0.66 -13.83
N ARG A 113 -21.15 -1.68 -12.97
CA ARG A 113 -21.27 -3.09 -13.42
C ARG A 113 -22.65 -3.37 -14.02
N GLU A 114 -23.72 -2.81 -13.45
CA GLU A 114 -25.08 -2.90 -13.99
C GLU A 114 -25.21 -2.19 -15.36
N LYS A 115 -24.62 -1.00 -15.52
CA LYS A 115 -24.58 -0.27 -16.82
C LYS A 115 -23.73 -0.96 -17.90
N ILE A 116 -22.58 -1.51 -17.54
CA ILE A 116 -21.66 -2.20 -18.47
C ILE A 116 -22.29 -3.49 -19.01
N MET A 117 -23.03 -4.21 -18.15
CA MET A 117 -23.53 -5.54 -18.47
C MET A 117 -24.96 -5.55 -19.04
N GLY A 118 -25.78 -4.54 -18.73
CA GLY A 118 -27.22 -4.58 -19.00
C GLY A 118 -27.93 -5.74 -18.29
N HIS A 119 -29.25 -5.75 -18.27
CA HIS A 119 -30.01 -6.93 -17.83
C HIS A 119 -29.77 -8.07 -18.82
N ILE A 120 -28.87 -8.99 -18.51
CA ILE A 120 -28.73 -10.25 -19.25
C ILE A 120 -29.92 -11.13 -18.83
N PRO A 121 -30.83 -11.51 -19.74
CA PRO A 121 -31.90 -12.46 -19.43
C PRO A 121 -31.26 -13.79 -19.05
N LYS A 122 -31.71 -14.36 -17.94
CA LYS A 122 -31.39 -15.74 -17.56
C LYS A 122 -32.19 -16.66 -18.48
N THR A 123 -31.66 -16.98 -19.66
CA THR A 123 -32.19 -18.04 -20.50
C THR A 123 -31.30 -19.28 -20.39
N ASP A 124 -31.94 -20.45 -20.31
CA ASP A 124 -31.31 -21.75 -20.06
C ASP A 124 -30.23 -22.13 -21.10
N GLU A 125 -30.33 -21.61 -22.33
CA GLU A 125 -29.29 -21.76 -23.37
C GLU A 125 -27.97 -21.03 -23.05
N ILE A 126 -28.03 -19.92 -22.32
CA ILE A 126 -26.84 -19.17 -21.89
C ILE A 126 -26.16 -19.91 -20.74
N GLU A 127 -26.92 -20.54 -19.82
CA GLU A 127 -26.34 -21.33 -18.72
C GLU A 127 -25.62 -22.60 -19.19
N ALA A 128 -26.10 -23.23 -20.26
CA ALA A 128 -25.51 -24.48 -20.80
C ALA A 128 -24.16 -24.29 -21.52
N ARG A 129 -23.87 -23.12 -22.08
CA ARG A 129 -22.54 -22.80 -22.67
C ARG A 129 -21.59 -22.12 -21.68
N VAL A 130 -22.12 -21.58 -20.58
CA VAL A 130 -21.40 -20.80 -19.56
C VAL A 130 -21.05 -21.66 -18.33
N THR A 131 -21.35 -22.96 -18.35
CA THR A 131 -21.27 -23.87 -17.20
C THR A 131 -19.84 -24.15 -16.69
N LEU A 132 -18.78 -23.74 -17.40
CA LEU A 132 -17.40 -23.92 -16.95
C LEU A 132 -16.76 -22.68 -16.29
N ALA A 133 -17.31 -21.46 -16.44
CA ALA A 133 -16.86 -20.28 -15.69
C ALA A 133 -17.81 -19.07 -15.84
N PRO A 134 -18.98 -19.02 -15.17
CA PRO A 134 -19.95 -17.93 -15.31
C PRO A 134 -19.45 -16.54 -14.86
N HIS A 135 -18.42 -16.51 -14.02
CA HIS A 135 -17.85 -15.25 -13.53
C HIS A 135 -16.73 -14.72 -14.43
N CYS A 136 -15.80 -15.57 -14.89
CA CYS A 136 -14.61 -15.12 -15.62
C CYS A 136 -14.90 -14.63 -17.04
N VAL A 137 -15.78 -15.31 -17.79
CA VAL A 137 -16.22 -14.89 -19.14
C VAL A 137 -16.93 -13.53 -19.08
N ARG A 138 -17.71 -13.31 -18.01
CA ARG A 138 -18.37 -12.03 -17.74
C ARG A 138 -17.36 -10.93 -17.40
N CYS A 139 -16.28 -11.26 -16.68
CA CYS A 139 -15.24 -10.31 -16.32
C CYS A 139 -14.40 -9.89 -17.52
N SER A 140 -13.82 -10.82 -18.29
CA SER A 140 -12.94 -10.48 -19.43
C SER A 140 -13.68 -9.75 -20.56
N ALA A 141 -14.90 -10.17 -20.92
CA ALA A 141 -15.70 -9.48 -21.95
C ALA A 141 -16.21 -8.11 -21.48
N GLY A 142 -16.59 -8.00 -20.20
CA GLY A 142 -16.94 -6.72 -19.58
C GLY A 142 -15.76 -5.74 -19.58
N VAL A 143 -14.56 -6.25 -19.30
CA VAL A 143 -13.30 -5.49 -19.34
C VAL A 143 -12.99 -5.01 -20.76
N ALA A 144 -13.11 -5.86 -21.79
CA ALA A 144 -12.97 -5.44 -23.19
C ALA A 144 -14.00 -4.35 -23.59
N ARG A 145 -15.26 -4.49 -23.14
CA ARG A 145 -16.31 -3.49 -23.38
C ARG A 145 -16.01 -2.14 -22.74
N ILE A 146 -15.35 -2.09 -21.59
CA ILE A 146 -14.92 -0.82 -20.99
C ILE A 146 -13.96 -0.07 -21.91
N GLY A 147 -13.08 -0.78 -22.62
CA GLY A 147 -12.17 -0.18 -23.61
C GLY A 147 -12.90 0.44 -24.77
N TYR A 148 -13.87 -0.29 -25.32
CA TYR A 148 -14.75 0.25 -26.35
C TYR A 148 -15.52 1.49 -25.88
N LEU A 149 -16.15 1.43 -24.70
CA LEU A 149 -16.90 2.57 -24.18
C LEU A 149 -15.98 3.78 -23.92
N HIS A 150 -14.78 3.55 -23.41
CA HIS A 150 -13.82 4.61 -23.14
C HIS A 150 -13.29 5.26 -24.42
N GLU A 151 -12.78 4.46 -25.34
CA GLU A 151 -12.07 4.94 -26.52
C GLU A 151 -13.05 5.32 -27.64
N ALA A 152 -14.01 4.44 -27.94
CA ALA A 152 -14.90 4.60 -29.09
C ALA A 152 -16.15 5.44 -28.81
N VAL A 153 -16.72 5.32 -27.60
CA VAL A 153 -17.94 6.05 -27.19
C VAL A 153 -17.62 7.31 -26.39
N GLY A 154 -16.43 7.41 -25.80
CA GLY A 154 -16.00 8.58 -25.02
C GLY A 154 -16.55 8.62 -23.60
N GLU A 155 -16.99 7.50 -23.05
CA GLU A 155 -17.37 7.37 -21.64
C GLU A 155 -16.15 7.53 -20.73
N GLU A 156 -16.28 8.32 -19.66
CA GLU A 156 -15.17 8.57 -18.76
C GLU A 156 -14.97 7.39 -17.80
N PHE A 157 -13.94 6.59 -18.08
CA PHE A 157 -13.39 5.60 -17.18
C PHE A 157 -12.01 6.02 -16.69
N THR A 158 -11.73 5.78 -15.41
CA THR A 158 -10.38 5.96 -14.87
C THR A 158 -9.53 4.75 -15.21
N LEU A 159 -8.90 4.81 -16.39
CA LEU A 159 -7.91 3.84 -16.83
C LEU A 159 -6.50 4.34 -16.50
N ARG A 160 -5.63 3.42 -16.10
CA ARG A 160 -4.20 3.70 -15.90
C ARG A 160 -3.38 2.81 -16.81
N PRO A 161 -2.35 3.33 -17.49
CA PRO A 161 -1.44 2.46 -18.23
C PRO A 161 -0.89 1.39 -17.29
N LEU A 162 -0.87 0.14 -17.75
CA LEU A 162 -0.20 -0.94 -17.06
C LEU A 162 1.30 -0.72 -17.22
N ILE A 163 1.92 -0.19 -16.17
CA ILE A 163 3.36 0.01 -16.08
C ILE A 163 3.82 -0.88 -14.94
N LEU A 164 4.69 -1.84 -15.25
CA LEU A 164 5.36 -2.59 -14.20
C LEU A 164 6.29 -1.65 -13.45
N ALA A 165 6.26 -1.72 -12.12
CA ALA A 165 7.20 -0.96 -11.32
C ALA A 165 8.62 -1.34 -11.75
N LYS A 166 9.56 -0.38 -11.67
CA LYS A 166 10.98 -0.67 -11.88
C LYS A 166 11.35 -1.86 -10.98
N SER A 167 12.10 -2.84 -11.51
CA SER A 167 12.44 -4.07 -10.77
C SER A 167 12.89 -3.75 -9.35
N GLU A 168 13.78 -2.77 -9.20
CA GLU A 168 14.30 -2.33 -7.91
C GLU A 168 13.24 -1.82 -6.93
N ASP A 169 12.22 -1.07 -7.40
CA ASP A 169 11.11 -0.60 -6.56
C ASP A 169 10.19 -1.76 -6.17
N ALA A 170 9.90 -2.67 -7.11
CA ALA A 170 9.08 -3.84 -6.85
C ALA A 170 9.73 -4.77 -5.80
N ASP A 171 11.03 -5.02 -5.95
CA ASP A 171 11.83 -5.86 -5.08
C ASP A 171 11.94 -5.27 -3.67
N LEU A 172 12.27 -3.98 -3.57
CA LEU A 172 12.33 -3.28 -2.29
C LEU A 172 10.97 -3.28 -1.58
N LEU A 173 9.88 -2.98 -2.31
CA LEU A 173 8.54 -2.98 -1.74
C LEU A 173 8.12 -4.38 -1.25
N ALA A 174 8.51 -5.44 -1.97
CA ALA A 174 8.27 -6.82 -1.54
C ALA A 174 9.00 -7.13 -0.23
N LEU A 175 10.30 -6.81 -0.13
CA LEU A 175 11.09 -7.02 1.08
C LEU A 175 10.54 -6.23 2.28
N CYS A 176 10.13 -4.97 2.09
CA CYS A 176 9.50 -4.18 3.15
C CYS A 176 8.17 -4.80 3.64
N ARG A 177 7.34 -5.31 2.71
CA ARG A 177 6.10 -6.01 3.07
C ARG A 177 6.39 -7.31 3.83
N ASP A 178 7.42 -8.04 3.43
CA ASP A 178 7.83 -9.26 4.10
C ASP A 178 8.41 -8.97 5.50
N SER A 179 9.15 -7.88 5.70
CA SER A 179 9.58 -7.42 7.03
C SER A 179 8.37 -7.17 7.94
N TRP A 180 7.32 -6.50 7.44
CA TRP A 180 6.09 -6.31 8.21
C TRP A 180 5.37 -7.62 8.56
N ARG A 181 5.30 -8.57 7.61
CA ARG A 181 4.70 -9.90 7.86
C ARG A 181 5.49 -10.67 8.90
N LEU A 182 6.82 -10.70 8.77
CA LEU A 182 7.73 -11.36 9.69
C LEU A 182 7.59 -10.79 11.11
N LYS A 183 7.64 -9.47 11.27
CA LYS A 183 7.43 -8.80 12.57
C LYS A 183 6.06 -9.13 13.18
N THR A 184 5.02 -9.27 12.35
CA THR A 184 3.69 -9.69 12.81
C THR A 184 3.69 -11.14 13.31
N MET A 185 4.37 -12.06 12.61
CA MET A 185 4.51 -13.46 13.03
C MET A 185 5.31 -13.57 14.33
N ILE A 186 6.42 -12.86 14.43
CA ILE A 186 7.24 -12.77 15.65
C ILE A 186 6.42 -12.26 16.82
N SER A 187 5.63 -11.18 16.63
CA SER A 187 4.78 -10.64 17.70
C SER A 187 3.76 -11.66 18.21
N ARG A 188 3.14 -12.44 17.31
CA ARG A 188 2.21 -13.51 17.70
C ARG A 188 2.92 -14.61 18.48
N ALA A 189 4.11 -15.04 18.04
CA ALA A 189 4.89 -16.05 18.75
C ALA A 189 5.38 -15.54 20.11
N ARG A 190 5.77 -14.26 20.23
CA ARG A 190 6.09 -13.63 21.52
C ARG A 190 4.89 -13.67 22.46
N ASN A 191 3.70 -13.30 22.00
CA ASN A 191 2.49 -13.37 22.82
C ASN A 191 2.20 -14.80 23.30
N GLN A 192 2.38 -15.78 22.43
CA GLN A 192 2.24 -17.20 22.80
C GLN A 192 3.29 -17.60 23.86
N LEU A 193 4.54 -17.18 23.71
CA LEU A 193 5.58 -17.45 24.71
C LEU A 193 5.25 -16.79 26.05
N SER A 194 4.82 -15.53 26.06
CA SER A 194 4.38 -14.83 27.28
C SER A 194 3.27 -15.58 28.01
N GLN A 195 2.28 -16.12 27.28
CA GLN A 195 1.20 -16.91 27.85
C GLN A 195 1.72 -18.22 28.45
N LEU A 196 2.65 -18.90 27.78
CA LEU A 196 3.27 -20.11 28.32
C LEU A 196 4.11 -19.81 29.57
N MET A 197 4.88 -18.72 29.57
CA MET A 197 5.67 -18.30 30.73
C MET A 197 4.80 -17.92 31.93
N ALA A 198 3.63 -17.31 31.71
CA ALA A 198 2.68 -17.02 32.79
C ALA A 198 2.15 -18.28 33.50
N VAL A 199 2.30 -19.46 32.89
CA VAL A 199 1.85 -20.75 33.45
C VAL A 199 3.04 -21.57 33.93
N VAL A 200 4.14 -21.62 33.18
CA VAL A 200 5.29 -22.50 33.44
C VAL A 200 6.33 -21.85 34.35
N PHE A 201 6.54 -20.55 34.24
CA PHE A 201 7.49 -19.83 35.08
C PHE A 201 7.00 -18.39 35.37
N PRO A 202 5.93 -18.22 36.18
CA PRO A 202 5.32 -16.93 36.43
C PRO A 202 6.27 -15.87 36.99
N GLU A 203 7.27 -16.30 37.77
CA GLU A 203 8.28 -15.46 38.41
C GLU A 203 9.30 -14.91 37.42
N LEU A 204 9.43 -15.47 36.20
CA LEU A 204 10.40 -15.00 35.21
C LEU A 204 10.26 -13.50 34.89
N LYS A 205 9.04 -12.96 34.98
CA LYS A 205 8.74 -11.53 34.76
C LYS A 205 9.30 -10.60 35.83
N THR A 206 9.58 -11.11 37.05
CA THR A 206 10.19 -10.30 38.12
C THR A 206 11.69 -10.14 37.89
N PHE A 207 12.31 -11.14 37.25
CA PHE A 207 13.72 -11.09 36.86
C PHE A 207 13.94 -10.27 35.57
N PHE A 208 13.18 -10.58 34.51
CA PHE A 208 13.21 -9.86 33.23
C PHE A 208 12.13 -8.77 33.19
N THR A 209 12.36 -7.68 33.91
CA THR A 209 11.38 -6.57 34.04
C THR A 209 11.06 -5.85 32.73
N GLY A 210 11.99 -5.86 31.76
CA GLY A 210 11.77 -5.24 30.44
C GLY A 210 10.90 -6.09 29.51
N SER A 211 11.26 -7.35 29.31
CA SER A 211 10.48 -8.29 28.47
C SER A 211 10.96 -9.73 28.63
N VAL A 212 10.01 -10.63 28.89
CA VAL A 212 10.21 -12.10 28.94
C VAL A 212 10.29 -12.75 27.55
N THR A 213 10.20 -11.97 26.47
CA THR A 213 10.19 -12.48 25.07
C THR A 213 11.25 -11.83 24.18
N SER A 214 12.20 -11.14 24.81
CA SER A 214 13.42 -10.67 24.17
C SER A 214 14.42 -11.82 23.97
N ILE A 215 15.45 -11.61 23.14
CA ILE A 215 16.36 -12.67 22.68
C ILE A 215 16.95 -13.47 23.85
N ALA A 216 17.36 -12.81 24.94
CA ALA A 216 17.99 -13.47 26.09
C ALA A 216 17.05 -14.43 26.85
N PRO A 217 15.86 -14.00 27.32
CA PRO A 217 14.88 -14.92 27.90
C PRO A 217 14.50 -16.06 26.93
N VAL A 218 14.32 -15.78 25.64
CA VAL A 218 13.99 -16.84 24.67
C VAL A 218 15.12 -17.87 24.57
N ARG A 219 16.39 -17.44 24.51
CA ARG A 219 17.55 -18.36 24.51
C ARG A 219 17.65 -19.16 25.80
N LEU A 220 17.41 -18.52 26.94
CA LEU A 220 17.42 -19.18 28.24
C LEU A 220 16.36 -20.30 28.28
N ILE A 221 15.13 -20.01 27.87
CA ILE A 221 14.03 -20.98 27.86
C ILE A 221 14.21 -22.04 26.77
N ALA A 222 14.89 -21.73 25.67
CA ALA A 222 15.27 -22.74 24.68
C ALA A 222 16.27 -23.77 25.24
N ALA A 223 17.21 -23.31 26.07
CA ALA A 223 18.20 -24.19 26.73
C ALA A 223 17.62 -24.92 27.94
N TYR A 224 16.78 -24.24 28.72
CA TYR A 224 16.14 -24.75 29.93
C TYR A 224 14.62 -24.48 29.90
N PRO A 225 13.84 -25.30 29.17
CA PRO A 225 12.38 -25.13 29.04
C PRO A 225 11.60 -25.05 30.35
N THR A 226 12.10 -25.66 31.43
CA THR A 226 11.37 -25.78 32.70
C THR A 226 12.12 -25.12 33.87
N PRO A 227 11.42 -24.60 34.90
CA PRO A 227 12.07 -24.08 36.10
C PRO A 227 12.92 -25.14 36.81
N ALA A 228 12.48 -26.41 36.80
CA ALA A 228 13.22 -27.51 37.40
C ALA A 228 14.56 -27.77 36.69
N GLU A 229 14.57 -27.76 35.35
CA GLU A 229 15.79 -27.87 34.55
C GLU A 229 16.73 -26.69 34.79
N LEU A 230 16.19 -25.47 34.82
CA LEU A 230 16.96 -24.25 35.09
C LEU A 230 17.56 -24.23 36.50
N ALA A 231 16.81 -24.72 37.49
CA ALA A 231 17.25 -24.85 38.88
C ALA A 231 18.35 -25.90 39.06
N ALA A 232 18.32 -26.98 38.27
CA ALA A 232 19.29 -28.08 38.32
C ALA A 232 20.57 -27.81 37.49
N ALA A 233 20.52 -26.88 36.54
CA ALA A 233 21.63 -26.57 35.66
C ALA A 233 22.82 -25.93 36.42
N PRO A 234 24.08 -26.17 36.00
CA PRO A 234 25.23 -25.47 36.57
C PRO A 234 25.15 -23.95 36.36
N ALA A 235 25.39 -23.17 37.42
CA ALA A 235 25.29 -21.71 37.37
C ALA A 235 26.18 -21.08 36.28
N GLU A 236 27.37 -21.64 36.04
CA GLU A 236 28.28 -21.16 34.98
C GLU A 236 27.73 -21.42 33.57
N GLU A 237 26.99 -22.51 33.34
CA GLU A 237 26.35 -22.78 32.04
C GLU A 237 25.19 -21.81 31.78
N VAL A 238 24.34 -21.58 32.80
CA VAL A 238 23.25 -20.59 32.73
C VAL A 238 23.81 -19.19 32.49
N ARG A 239 24.91 -18.86 33.16
CA ARG A 239 25.64 -17.60 32.97
C ARG A 239 26.16 -17.45 31.54
N SER A 240 26.74 -18.50 30.97
CA SER A 240 27.24 -18.48 29.58
C SER A 240 26.12 -18.19 28.58
N VAL A 241 24.96 -18.86 28.73
CA VAL A 241 23.80 -18.64 27.85
C VAL A 241 23.34 -17.17 27.88
N LEU A 242 23.24 -16.56 29.07
CA LEU A 242 22.87 -15.16 29.20
C LEU A 242 23.96 -14.21 28.68
N TRP A 243 25.23 -14.56 28.87
CA TRP A 243 26.37 -13.78 28.40
C TRP A 243 26.42 -13.72 26.87
N GLU A 244 26.32 -14.87 26.20
CA GLU A 244 26.26 -14.98 24.73
C GLU A 244 25.03 -14.30 24.12
N ALA A 245 23.96 -14.16 24.90
CA ALA A 245 22.77 -13.39 24.53
C ALA A 245 22.91 -11.88 24.75
N GLY A 246 24.07 -11.41 25.24
CA GLY A 246 24.34 -10.00 25.54
C GLY A 246 23.68 -9.48 26.83
N ALA A 247 23.11 -10.36 27.66
CA ALA A 247 22.42 -10.01 28.90
C ALA A 247 23.37 -9.97 30.11
N TYR A 248 24.48 -9.24 29.99
CA TYR A 248 25.58 -9.24 30.99
C TYR A 248 25.15 -8.91 32.41
N ARG A 249 24.21 -7.97 32.60
CA ARG A 249 23.68 -7.61 33.92
C ARG A 249 22.88 -8.74 34.56
N HIS A 250 22.18 -9.52 33.75
CA HIS A 250 21.36 -10.64 34.20
C HIS A 250 22.24 -11.88 34.43
N ALA A 251 23.27 -12.07 33.62
CA ALA A 251 24.30 -13.11 33.80
C ALA A 251 25.03 -13.01 35.15
N LYS A 252 25.11 -11.82 35.76
CA LYS A 252 25.67 -11.64 37.12
C LYS A 252 24.70 -12.00 38.25
N ARG A 253 23.42 -12.22 37.94
CA ARG A 253 22.33 -12.49 38.89
C ARG A 253 21.76 -13.90 38.69
N VAL A 254 22.58 -14.83 38.21
CA VAL A 254 22.14 -16.21 37.95
C VAL A 254 21.67 -16.90 39.22
N ASP A 255 22.33 -16.68 40.35
CA ASP A 255 21.93 -17.25 41.64
C ASP A 255 20.49 -16.84 42.02
N GLU A 256 20.14 -15.57 41.78
CA GLU A 256 18.78 -15.05 41.99
C GLU A 256 17.78 -15.73 41.07
N LEU A 257 18.12 -15.88 39.78
CA LEU A 257 17.27 -16.55 38.79
C LEU A 257 17.03 -18.03 39.14
N GLN A 258 18.07 -18.74 39.59
CA GLN A 258 17.95 -20.13 40.00
C GLN A 258 17.16 -20.28 41.30
N ALA A 259 17.31 -19.36 42.24
CA ALA A 259 16.47 -19.32 43.45
C ALA A 259 14.99 -19.09 43.11
N LEU A 260 14.68 -18.23 42.12
CA LEU A 260 13.31 -18.05 41.61
C LEU A 260 12.79 -19.33 40.93
N ALA A 261 13.64 -20.04 40.19
CA ALA A 261 13.28 -21.27 39.51
C ALA A 261 13.00 -22.41 40.51
N GLN A 262 13.81 -22.54 41.57
CA GLN A 262 13.64 -23.53 42.65
C GLN A 262 12.32 -23.33 43.42
N ASN A 263 11.91 -22.08 43.60
CA ASN A 263 10.69 -21.72 44.35
C ASN A 263 9.53 -21.31 43.44
N SER A 264 9.55 -21.71 42.17
CA SER A 264 8.53 -21.30 41.21
C SER A 264 7.18 -21.94 41.53
N SER A 265 6.12 -21.12 41.44
CA SER A 265 4.71 -21.56 41.50
C SER A 265 4.19 -22.09 40.16
N GLY A 266 5.05 -22.15 39.14
CA GLY A 266 4.71 -22.60 37.80
C GLY A 266 4.23 -24.04 37.77
N LEU A 267 3.30 -24.33 36.85
CA LEU A 267 2.86 -25.70 36.61
C LEU A 267 4.01 -26.50 36.00
N LEU A 268 4.22 -27.72 36.49
CA LEU A 268 5.11 -28.67 35.85
C LEU A 268 4.66 -28.84 34.38
N PRO A 269 5.57 -28.64 33.42
CA PRO A 269 5.21 -28.77 32.02
C PRO A 269 4.95 -30.25 31.74
N ASP A 270 3.73 -30.55 31.29
CA ASP A 270 3.46 -31.84 30.66
C ASP A 270 4.27 -31.95 29.36
N PRO A 271 4.49 -33.18 28.83
CA PRO A 271 5.27 -33.37 27.61
C PRO A 271 4.81 -32.51 26.42
N GLN A 272 3.51 -32.20 26.32
CA GLN A 272 2.98 -31.37 25.25
C GLN A 272 3.34 -29.89 25.46
N ARG A 273 3.29 -29.40 26.70
CA ARG A 273 3.70 -28.03 27.04
C ARG A 273 5.20 -27.81 26.82
N ALA A 274 6.03 -28.78 27.20
CA ALA A 274 7.47 -28.75 26.93
C ALA A 274 7.75 -28.71 25.42
N TRP A 275 7.09 -29.57 24.63
CA TRP A 275 7.21 -29.56 23.16
C TRP A 275 6.78 -28.21 22.56
N ARG A 276 5.66 -27.64 23.03
CA ARG A 276 5.20 -26.31 22.58
C ARG A 276 6.20 -25.20 22.90
N LEU A 277 6.87 -25.25 24.05
CA LEU A 277 7.92 -24.30 24.42
C LEU A 277 9.12 -24.41 23.47
N GLY A 278 9.61 -25.62 23.21
CA GLY A 278 10.68 -25.86 22.24
C GLY A 278 10.32 -25.28 20.86
N TRP A 279 9.17 -25.66 20.33
CA TRP A 279 8.71 -25.15 19.01
C TRP A 279 8.61 -23.62 18.95
N VAL A 280 8.01 -22.97 19.96
CA VAL A 280 7.88 -21.50 19.98
C VAL A 280 9.24 -20.82 20.11
N THR A 281 10.12 -21.34 20.96
CA THR A 281 11.45 -20.74 21.17
C THR A 281 12.33 -20.91 19.94
N ASP A 282 12.35 -22.09 19.31
CA ASP A 282 13.05 -22.34 18.04
C ASP A 282 12.56 -21.40 16.94
N PHE A 283 11.22 -21.26 16.81
CA PHE A 283 10.62 -20.33 15.88
C PHE A 283 11.11 -18.90 16.13
N LEU A 284 11.06 -18.42 17.38
CA LEU A 284 11.49 -17.07 17.72
C LEU A 284 12.98 -16.85 17.46
N LEU A 285 13.85 -17.78 17.84
CA LEU A 285 15.30 -17.66 17.64
C LEU A 285 15.68 -17.64 16.16
N ALA A 286 15.06 -18.51 15.35
CA ALA A 286 15.26 -18.50 13.90
C ALA A 286 14.77 -17.19 13.28
N ASN A 287 13.58 -16.73 13.67
CA ASN A 287 12.99 -15.53 13.09
C ASN A 287 13.61 -14.22 13.58
N PHE A 288 14.21 -14.15 14.78
CA PHE A 288 15.01 -12.99 15.19
C PHE A 288 16.25 -12.83 14.30
N LYS A 289 16.90 -13.93 13.90
CA LYS A 289 18.02 -13.88 12.96
C LYS A 289 17.55 -13.44 11.57
N ALA A 290 16.43 -14.00 11.10
CA ALA A 290 15.85 -13.62 9.81
C ALA A 290 15.43 -12.15 9.76
N ASP A 291 14.82 -11.62 10.83
CA ASP A 291 14.39 -10.22 10.94
C ASP A 291 15.59 -9.27 10.87
N ALA A 292 16.66 -9.56 11.61
CA ALA A 292 17.88 -8.78 11.57
C ALA A 292 18.58 -8.83 10.20
N ALA A 293 18.59 -9.99 9.54
CA ALA A 293 19.16 -10.13 8.19
C ALA A 293 18.33 -9.36 7.14
N LEU A 294 17.00 -9.43 7.25
CA LEU A 294 16.08 -8.75 6.35
C LEU A 294 16.16 -7.22 6.53
N ASP A 295 16.18 -6.73 7.76
CA ASP A 295 16.32 -5.30 8.04
C ASP A 295 17.64 -4.75 7.47
N LYS A 296 18.76 -5.48 7.60
CA LYS A 296 20.04 -5.12 6.96
C LYS A 296 19.98 -5.10 5.44
N GLN A 297 19.30 -6.08 4.83
CA GLN A 297 19.15 -6.13 3.38
C GLN A 297 18.34 -4.94 2.88
N ILE A 298 17.25 -4.59 3.58
CA ILE A 298 16.42 -3.43 3.25
C ILE A 298 17.23 -2.15 3.43
N GLU A 299 17.94 -1.99 4.54
CA GLU A 299 18.79 -0.81 4.79
C GLU A 299 19.82 -0.60 3.67
N ARG A 300 20.48 -1.66 3.22
CA ARG A 300 21.43 -1.60 2.10
C ARG A 300 20.78 -1.10 0.80
N LEU A 301 19.57 -1.56 0.48
CA LEU A 301 18.87 -1.15 -0.75
C LEU A 301 18.35 0.28 -0.66
N VAL A 302 17.83 0.65 0.51
CA VAL A 302 17.22 1.97 0.73
C VAL A 302 18.28 3.06 0.75
N THR A 303 19.42 2.83 1.40
CA THR A 303 20.52 3.81 1.49
C THR A 303 21.16 4.12 0.13
N GLN A 304 21.01 3.24 -0.86
CA GLN A 304 21.49 3.46 -2.23
C GLN A 304 20.55 4.35 -3.07
N ARG A 305 19.34 4.65 -2.58
CA ARG A 305 18.39 5.54 -3.27
C ARG A 305 18.82 6.99 -3.17
N LYS A 306 18.70 7.72 -4.29
CA LYS A 306 18.99 9.15 -4.36
C LYS A 306 18.05 9.98 -3.49
N GLU A 307 16.85 9.46 -3.25
CA GLU A 307 15.78 10.11 -2.51
C GLU A 307 15.89 9.91 -1.00
N TYR A 308 16.67 8.92 -0.55
CA TYR A 308 16.77 8.54 0.87
C TYR A 308 17.29 9.67 1.77
N PRO A 309 18.33 10.44 1.40
CA PRO A 309 18.81 11.55 2.22
C PRO A 309 17.74 12.61 2.53
N TRP A 310 16.69 12.72 1.72
CA TRP A 310 15.64 13.71 1.92
C TRP A 310 14.62 13.32 2.98
N ILE A 311 14.56 12.03 3.35
CA ILE A 311 13.53 11.51 4.27
C ILE A 311 14.11 10.68 5.42
N VAL A 312 15.45 10.54 5.51
CA VAL A 312 16.11 9.75 6.55
C VAL A 312 15.81 10.26 7.96
N ASP A 313 15.66 11.58 8.10
CA ASP A 313 15.42 12.25 9.38
C ASP A 313 13.93 12.28 9.80
N VAL A 314 13.06 11.58 9.06
CA VAL A 314 11.66 11.44 9.49
C VAL A 314 11.61 10.69 10.83
N PRO A 315 11.05 11.27 11.90
CA PRO A 315 11.10 10.70 13.25
C PRO A 315 10.31 9.40 13.34
N TYR A 316 10.70 8.54 14.29
CA TYR A 316 10.07 7.23 14.55
C TYR A 316 9.99 6.31 13.31
N THR A 317 10.92 6.48 12.38
CA THR A 317 11.06 5.60 11.21
C THR A 317 12.28 4.71 11.32
N GLY A 318 12.26 3.64 10.51
CA GLY A 318 13.45 2.86 10.21
C GLY A 318 13.51 2.58 8.71
N PRO A 319 14.61 2.00 8.20
CA PRO A 319 14.82 1.78 6.78
C PRO A 319 13.69 1.02 6.09
N ALA A 320 13.05 0.07 6.77
CA ALA A 320 11.90 -0.66 6.22
C ALA A 320 10.68 0.23 5.94
N THR A 321 10.36 1.17 6.83
CA THR A 321 9.23 2.09 6.65
C THR A 321 9.54 3.12 5.57
N LEU A 322 10.74 3.71 5.59
CA LEU A 322 11.18 4.68 4.58
C LEU A 322 11.29 4.04 3.20
N GLY A 323 11.88 2.85 3.11
CA GLY A 323 11.98 2.07 1.88
C GLY A 323 10.62 1.74 1.29
N LEU A 324 9.63 1.42 2.12
CA LEU A 324 8.27 1.21 1.68
C LEU A 324 7.65 2.50 1.13
N ILE A 325 7.88 3.63 1.79
CA ILE A 325 7.38 4.94 1.33
C ILE A 325 7.98 5.28 -0.02
N LEU A 326 9.30 5.15 -0.20
CA LEU A 326 9.98 5.40 -1.46
C LEU A 326 9.47 4.47 -2.56
N ALA A 327 9.50 3.16 -2.33
CA ALA A 327 9.16 2.17 -3.34
C ALA A 327 7.66 2.21 -3.74
N ALA A 328 6.76 2.46 -2.78
CA ALA A 328 5.34 2.63 -3.09
C ALA A 328 5.03 3.99 -3.77
N THR A 329 5.82 5.03 -3.45
CA THR A 329 5.69 6.34 -4.09
C THR A 329 6.21 6.30 -5.53
N GLY A 330 7.32 5.60 -5.79
CA GLY A 330 8.01 5.61 -7.07
C GLY A 330 8.43 7.02 -7.46
N ASP A 331 8.26 7.38 -8.73
CA ASP A 331 8.50 8.75 -9.19
C ASP A 331 7.46 9.73 -8.61
N VAL A 332 7.91 10.61 -7.72
CA VAL A 332 7.07 11.65 -7.10
C VAL A 332 6.53 12.65 -8.13
N ASN A 333 7.17 12.80 -9.29
CA ASN A 333 6.76 13.75 -10.32
C ASN A 333 5.47 13.36 -11.03
N ARG A 334 5.04 12.09 -10.92
CA ARG A 334 3.72 11.67 -11.41
C ARG A 334 2.55 12.38 -10.72
N PHE A 335 2.78 12.95 -9.54
CA PHE A 335 1.79 13.73 -8.81
C PHE A 335 1.98 15.22 -9.11
N ARG A 336 0.95 15.85 -9.68
CA ARG A 336 0.96 17.27 -10.04
C ARG A 336 1.03 18.19 -8.82
N ASN A 337 0.44 17.76 -7.71
CA ASN A 337 0.43 18.52 -6.47
C ASN A 337 0.34 17.59 -5.24
N TYR A 338 0.60 18.15 -4.05
CA TYR A 338 0.56 17.40 -2.80
C TYR A 338 -0.82 16.79 -2.50
N ARG A 339 -1.91 17.40 -2.98
CA ARG A 339 -3.28 16.89 -2.75
C ARG A 339 -3.47 15.53 -3.43
N GLN A 340 -2.94 15.36 -4.65
CA GLN A 340 -2.94 14.08 -5.35
C GLN A 340 -2.13 13.02 -4.61
N TYR A 341 -0.97 13.38 -4.06
CA TYR A 341 -0.17 12.46 -3.26
C TYR A 341 -0.88 12.03 -1.97
N VAL A 342 -1.45 12.98 -1.21
CA VAL A 342 -2.23 12.69 0.01
C VAL A 342 -3.47 11.84 -0.29
N ALA A 343 -4.10 12.01 -1.45
CA ALA A 343 -5.18 11.14 -1.91
C ALA A 343 -4.67 9.72 -2.22
N TYR A 344 -3.51 9.61 -2.86
CA TYR A 344 -2.87 8.34 -3.15
C TYR A 344 -2.51 7.55 -1.88
N THR A 345 -2.07 8.22 -0.81
CA THR A 345 -1.79 7.57 0.49
C THR A 345 -3.06 7.16 1.25
N GLY A 346 -4.25 7.59 0.82
CA GLY A 346 -5.53 7.25 1.44
C GLY A 346 -5.88 8.07 2.69
N TYR A 347 -5.22 9.22 2.89
CA TYR A 347 -5.48 10.19 3.97
C TYR A 347 -6.17 11.47 3.50
N PHE A 348 -6.56 11.57 2.23
CA PHE A 348 -7.42 12.65 1.78
C PHE A 348 -8.84 12.44 2.33
N ALA A 349 -9.34 13.44 3.07
CA ALA A 349 -10.76 13.52 3.41
C ALA A 349 -11.51 13.74 2.10
N GLY A 350 -12.21 12.72 1.62
CA GLY A 350 -13.16 12.92 0.53
C GLY A 350 -14.19 13.94 1.00
N LEU A 351 -14.25 15.09 0.35
CA LEU A 351 -15.43 15.93 0.37
C LEU A 351 -16.52 15.17 -0.41
N GLU A 352 -17.14 14.19 0.23
CA GLU A 352 -18.46 13.72 -0.21
C GLU A 352 -19.49 14.71 0.33
N THR A 353 -19.54 15.91 -0.28
CA THR A 353 -20.65 16.84 -0.11
C THR A 353 -21.86 16.31 -0.88
N SER A 354 -22.48 15.26 -0.36
CA SER A 354 -23.91 15.05 -0.62
C SER A 354 -24.67 16.00 0.30
N GLN A 355 -25.47 16.91 -0.27
CA GLN A 355 -26.16 18.05 0.34
C GLN A 355 -27.15 17.72 1.49
N THR A 356 -26.98 16.66 2.27
CA THR A 356 -27.96 16.35 3.32
C THR A 356 -27.41 15.64 4.55
N ILE A 357 -26.20 15.11 4.56
CA ILE A 357 -25.62 14.50 5.78
C ILE A 357 -24.09 14.66 5.76
N ASP A 358 -23.54 15.43 6.70
CA ASP A 358 -22.10 15.51 6.96
C ASP A 358 -21.60 14.19 7.57
N ARG A 359 -21.35 13.20 6.72
CA ARG A 359 -20.63 11.97 7.05
C ARG A 359 -19.36 11.94 6.22
N THR A 360 -18.40 12.79 6.60
CA THR A 360 -17.00 12.68 6.16
C THR A 360 -16.41 11.33 6.61
N ARG A 361 -16.68 10.27 5.86
CA ARG A 361 -16.10 8.94 6.07
C ARG A 361 -14.76 8.91 5.37
N MET A 362 -13.72 8.48 6.08
CA MET A 362 -12.40 8.27 5.49
C MET A 362 -12.51 7.36 4.26
N SER A 363 -11.92 7.80 3.15
CA SER A 363 -12.03 7.06 1.89
C SER A 363 -11.48 5.64 2.07
N LYS A 364 -12.18 4.66 1.47
CA LYS A 364 -11.67 3.28 1.32
C LYS A 364 -10.64 3.16 0.20
N ARG A 365 -10.33 4.29 -0.47
CA ARG A 365 -9.40 4.41 -1.60
C ARG A 365 -7.99 4.75 -1.09
N GLY A 366 -6.97 4.49 -1.91
CA GLY A 366 -5.56 4.76 -1.61
C GLY A 366 -4.73 3.52 -1.30
N ASN A 367 -3.42 3.70 -1.28
CA ASN A 367 -2.43 2.65 -1.05
C ASN A 367 -2.42 2.26 0.44
N ARG A 368 -2.85 1.03 0.73
CA ARG A 368 -2.98 0.50 2.10
C ARG A 368 -1.64 0.47 2.86
N ASP A 369 -0.55 0.25 2.14
CA ASP A 369 0.77 0.17 2.74
C ASP A 369 1.25 1.56 3.16
N LEU A 370 1.16 2.56 2.27
CA LEU A 370 1.45 3.95 2.62
C LEU A 370 0.57 4.46 3.76
N LYS A 371 -0.72 4.09 3.72
CA LYS A 371 -1.66 4.43 4.80
C LYS A 371 -1.15 3.91 6.14
N ARG A 372 -0.80 2.62 6.21
CA ARG A 372 -0.25 2.00 7.42
C ARG A 372 1.07 2.64 7.86
N ALA A 373 2.00 2.88 6.94
CA ALA A 373 3.31 3.46 7.24
C ALA A 373 3.19 4.85 7.87
N LEU A 374 2.37 5.73 7.27
CA LEU A 374 2.16 7.08 7.79
C LEU A 374 1.50 7.06 9.17
N PHE A 375 0.57 6.14 9.42
CA PHE A 375 0.00 5.97 10.76
C PHE A 375 1.05 5.52 11.78
N GLN A 376 1.91 4.56 11.40
CA GLN A 376 2.97 4.05 12.27
C GLN A 376 4.00 5.13 12.66
N ILE A 377 4.12 6.18 11.85
CA ILE A 377 4.97 7.35 12.14
C ILE A 377 4.20 8.39 12.96
N ALA A 378 2.99 8.75 12.52
CA ALA A 378 2.18 9.80 13.14
C ALA A 378 1.72 9.44 14.56
N ALA A 379 1.40 8.17 14.83
CA ALA A 379 0.91 7.75 16.15
C ALA A 379 1.97 7.97 17.26
N PRO A 380 3.23 7.52 17.12
CA PRO A 380 4.28 7.85 18.08
C PRO A 380 4.55 9.35 18.24
N LEU A 381 4.52 10.12 17.15
CA LEU A 381 4.69 11.59 17.20
C LEU A 381 3.66 12.27 18.09
N VAL A 382 2.44 11.75 18.14
CA VAL A 382 1.36 12.34 18.94
C VAL A 382 1.35 11.76 20.36
N TRP A 383 1.52 10.45 20.51
CA TRP A 383 1.26 9.76 21.79
C TRP A 383 2.49 9.56 22.68
N PHE A 384 3.69 9.48 22.11
CA PHE A 384 4.89 9.11 22.86
C PHE A 384 5.96 10.19 22.86
N ASP A 385 5.92 11.12 21.90
CA ASP A 385 6.84 12.24 21.89
C ASP A 385 6.60 13.15 23.10
N GLN A 386 7.68 13.38 23.86
CA GLN A 386 7.66 14.18 25.08
C GLN A 386 7.91 15.67 24.80
N GLY A 387 8.41 16.03 23.61
CA GLY A 387 8.59 17.41 23.20
C GLY A 387 7.30 18.07 22.73
N GLU A 388 7.33 19.40 22.62
CA GLU A 388 6.37 20.13 21.80
C GLU A 388 6.71 19.89 20.33
N ASN A 389 5.78 19.30 19.58
CA ASN A 389 5.94 19.13 18.15
C ASN A 389 4.69 19.62 17.39
N PRO A 390 4.85 20.19 16.19
CA PRO A 390 3.72 20.72 15.41
C PRO A 390 2.65 19.69 15.04
N TYR A 391 3.02 18.41 14.91
CA TYR A 391 2.09 17.32 14.60
C TYR A 391 1.12 17.05 15.76
N LYS A 392 1.63 17.10 16.99
CA LYS A 392 0.87 16.96 18.23
C LYS A 392 -0.03 18.17 18.45
N ALA A 393 0.48 19.39 18.25
CA ALA A 393 -0.34 20.60 18.29
C ALA A 393 -1.49 20.57 17.26
N LEU A 394 -1.22 20.07 16.04
CA LEU A 394 -2.25 19.87 15.04
C LEU A 394 -3.31 18.85 15.49
N PHE A 395 -2.89 17.76 16.12
CA PHE A 395 -3.80 16.73 16.65
C PHE A 395 -4.70 17.31 17.74
N GLU A 396 -4.11 17.97 18.73
CA GLU A 396 -4.82 18.59 19.87
C GLU A 396 -5.82 19.66 19.39
N ARG A 397 -5.41 20.50 18.43
CA ARG A 397 -6.33 21.47 17.79
C ARG A 397 -7.53 20.78 17.14
N LYS A 398 -7.31 19.63 16.48
CA LYS A 398 -8.40 18.87 15.84
C LYS A 398 -9.29 18.17 16.86
N GLU A 399 -8.78 17.75 18.01
CA GLU A 399 -9.61 17.24 19.10
C GLU A 399 -10.43 18.36 19.77
N ALA A 400 -9.86 19.56 19.92
CA ALA A 400 -10.56 20.74 20.43
C ALA A 400 -11.74 21.18 19.53
N GLU A 401 -11.71 20.89 18.22
CA GLU A 401 -12.84 21.04 17.29
C GLU A 401 -13.99 20.04 17.55
N GLY A 402 -13.91 19.19 18.59
CA GLY A 402 -14.90 18.16 18.91
C GLY A 402 -14.74 16.87 18.10
N ARG A 403 -13.60 16.66 17.42
CA ARG A 403 -13.35 15.45 16.63
C ARG A 403 -12.72 14.38 17.54
N PRO A 404 -13.25 13.16 17.59
CA PRO A 404 -12.59 12.08 18.33
C PRO A 404 -11.24 11.72 17.68
N TRP A 405 -10.32 11.14 18.46
CA TRP A 405 -8.95 10.81 18.04
C TRP A 405 -8.83 10.16 16.65
N TYR A 406 -9.73 9.23 16.30
CA TYR A 406 -9.71 8.51 15.01
C TYR A 406 -10.12 9.36 13.81
N ARG A 407 -10.71 10.54 14.04
CA ARG A 407 -10.98 11.59 13.04
C ARG A 407 -9.94 12.72 13.09
N ALA A 408 -9.26 12.93 14.21
CA ALA A 408 -8.16 13.87 14.33
C ALA A 408 -6.86 13.32 13.68
N MET A 409 -6.46 12.10 14.02
CA MET A 409 -5.22 11.45 13.57
C MET A 409 -5.02 11.41 12.04
N PRO A 410 -6.05 11.18 11.20
CA PRO A 410 -5.91 11.28 9.74
C PRO A 410 -5.39 12.64 9.25
N ASN A 411 -5.67 13.75 9.94
CA ASN A 411 -5.13 15.07 9.58
C ASN A 411 -3.62 15.14 9.80
N VAL A 412 -3.13 14.54 10.89
CA VAL A 412 -1.69 14.42 11.18
C VAL A 412 -1.01 13.58 10.12
N CYS A 413 -1.60 12.43 9.76
CA CYS A 413 -1.10 11.57 8.70
C CYS A 413 -1.08 12.29 7.33
N ALA A 414 -2.09 13.11 7.03
CA ALA A 414 -2.15 13.92 5.82
C ALA A 414 -1.09 15.03 5.80
N ALA A 415 -0.83 15.67 6.95
CA ALA A 415 0.24 16.66 7.09
C ALA A 415 1.62 16.01 6.91
N LEU A 416 1.86 14.85 7.52
CA LEU A 416 3.08 14.07 7.35
C LEU A 416 3.29 13.67 5.88
N ALA A 417 2.24 13.18 5.21
CA ALA A 417 2.30 12.84 3.79
C ALA A 417 2.63 14.07 2.93
N ARG A 418 2.06 15.23 3.23
CA ARG A 418 2.39 16.49 2.54
C ARG A 418 3.86 16.87 2.72
N HIS A 419 4.39 16.76 3.94
CA HIS A 419 5.79 17.06 4.23
C HIS A 419 6.72 16.11 3.45
N ILE A 420 6.48 14.80 3.53
CA ILE A 420 7.26 13.82 2.75
C ILE A 420 7.19 14.11 1.24
N TYR A 421 6.01 14.47 0.71
CA TYR A 421 5.88 14.88 -0.68
C TYR A 421 6.76 16.08 -1.01
N HIS A 422 6.80 17.08 -0.14
CA HIS A 422 7.64 18.27 -0.32
C HIS A 422 9.13 17.89 -0.40
N CYS A 423 9.63 17.14 0.59
CA CYS A 423 11.02 16.68 0.63
C CYS A 423 11.42 15.94 -0.64
N LEU A 424 10.57 15.02 -1.11
CA LEU A 424 10.83 14.25 -2.32
C LEU A 424 10.72 15.10 -3.60
N LYS A 425 9.77 16.02 -3.67
CA LYS A 425 9.49 16.83 -4.86
C LYS A 425 10.53 17.92 -5.08
N PHE A 426 10.99 18.55 -4.01
CA PHE A 426 11.94 19.67 -4.03
C PHE A 426 13.37 19.26 -3.66
N GLN A 427 13.58 17.99 -3.31
CA GLN A 427 14.89 17.44 -2.95
C GLN A 427 15.51 18.17 -1.75
N GLU A 428 14.67 18.41 -0.75
CA GLU A 428 15.04 19.08 0.48
C GLU A 428 15.03 18.09 1.65
N PRO A 429 16.04 18.11 2.54
CA PRO A 429 16.04 17.31 3.75
C PRO A 429 14.80 17.56 4.60
N TYR A 430 14.32 16.49 5.25
CA TYR A 430 13.19 16.56 6.15
C TYR A 430 13.47 17.50 7.33
N ASP A 431 12.62 18.51 7.48
CA ASP A 431 12.74 19.53 8.52
C ASP A 431 11.35 19.93 9.02
N VAL A 432 11.06 19.58 10.27
CA VAL A 432 9.74 19.78 10.87
C VAL A 432 9.40 21.27 11.00
N GLU A 433 10.39 22.12 11.28
CA GLU A 433 10.16 23.55 11.47
C GLU A 433 9.82 24.22 10.15
N LYS A 434 10.53 23.87 9.05
CA LYS A 434 10.19 24.38 7.71
C LYS A 434 8.83 23.92 7.22
N ALA A 435 8.40 22.71 7.59
CA ALA A 435 7.13 22.16 7.14
C ALA A 435 5.89 22.78 7.80
N PHE A 436 6.06 23.39 8.98
CA PHE A 436 5.00 24.06 9.73
C PHE A 436 5.23 25.56 9.95
N GLY A 437 6.41 26.06 9.58
CA GLY A 437 6.71 27.49 9.57
C GLY A 437 5.76 28.23 8.64
N GLU A 438 5.41 29.46 9.01
CA GLU A 438 4.72 30.35 8.09
C GLU A 438 5.55 30.47 6.80
N PRO A 439 4.92 30.41 5.61
CA PRO A 439 5.67 30.57 4.38
C PRO A 439 6.36 31.93 4.45
N ALA A 440 7.69 31.92 4.36
CA ALA A 440 8.51 33.10 4.13
C ALA A 440 8.26 33.66 2.71
N SER A 441 7.00 33.99 2.43
CA SER A 441 6.51 34.55 1.18
C SER A 441 5.08 35.09 1.28
N SER A 442 4.38 35.06 2.44
CA SER A 442 3.06 35.73 2.53
C SER A 442 3.22 37.24 2.44
N HIS A 443 4.20 37.82 3.14
CA HIS A 443 4.41 39.26 3.13
C HIS A 443 4.85 39.78 1.75
N ALA A 444 5.80 39.14 1.09
CA ALA A 444 6.25 39.57 -0.24
C ALA A 444 5.17 39.40 -1.33
N PHE A 445 4.27 38.42 -1.18
CA PHE A 445 3.18 38.19 -2.13
C PHE A 445 1.97 39.09 -1.86
N GLU A 446 1.66 39.37 -0.59
CA GLU A 446 0.66 40.35 -0.18
C GLU A 446 1.08 41.77 -0.59
N GLN A 447 2.36 42.12 -0.39
CA GLN A 447 2.90 43.42 -0.75
C GLN A 447 2.95 43.62 -2.28
N ALA A 448 3.26 42.57 -3.05
CA ALA A 448 3.15 42.60 -4.51
C ALA A 448 1.69 42.69 -5.02
N ILE A 449 0.71 42.21 -4.26
CA ILE A 449 -0.72 42.36 -4.58
C ILE A 449 -1.21 43.77 -4.22
N GLU A 450 -0.78 44.31 -3.08
CA GLU A 450 -1.08 45.69 -2.69
C GLU A 450 -0.48 46.70 -3.67
N ASP A 451 0.78 46.52 -4.08
CA ASP A 451 1.43 47.37 -5.09
C ASP A 451 0.73 47.31 -6.45
N LEU A 452 0.23 46.13 -6.85
CA LEU A 452 -0.51 45.95 -8.10
C LEU A 452 -1.92 46.54 -8.03
N SER A 453 -2.56 46.50 -6.84
CA SER A 453 -3.88 47.12 -6.62
C SER A 453 -3.79 48.64 -6.63
N ALA A 454 -2.73 49.21 -6.03
CA ALA A 454 -2.48 50.64 -6.05
C ALA A 454 -2.20 51.18 -7.47
N ASP A 455 -1.38 50.49 -8.28
CA ASP A 455 -1.13 50.88 -9.68
C ASP A 455 -2.39 50.77 -10.56
N LEU A 456 -3.34 49.89 -10.21
CA LEU A 456 -4.63 49.79 -10.91
C LEU A 456 -5.60 50.89 -10.48
N GLU A 457 -5.67 51.25 -9.20
CA GLU A 457 -6.51 52.35 -8.71
C GLU A 457 -6.05 53.69 -9.28
N ASP A 458 -4.75 53.97 -9.30
CA ASP A 458 -4.18 55.18 -9.93
C ASP A 458 -4.54 55.27 -11.43
N ARG A 459 -4.51 54.14 -12.14
CA ARG A 459 -4.90 54.10 -13.56
C ARG A 459 -6.40 54.29 -13.76
N PHE A 460 -7.23 53.80 -12.84
CA PHE A 460 -8.68 54.00 -12.88
C PHE A 460 -9.05 55.46 -12.61
N GLU A 461 -8.42 56.12 -11.65
CA GLU A 461 -8.65 57.55 -11.38
C GLU A 461 -8.24 58.45 -12.57
N VAL A 462 -7.11 58.15 -13.22
CA VAL A 462 -6.69 58.87 -14.43
C VAL A 462 -7.68 58.67 -15.58
N MET A 463 -8.24 57.46 -15.71
CA MET A 463 -9.21 57.13 -16.76
C MET A 463 -10.58 57.78 -16.49
N GLU A 464 -11.04 57.84 -15.24
CA GLU A 464 -12.28 58.54 -14.84
C GLU A 464 -12.16 60.06 -14.98
N ALA A 465 -10.98 60.64 -14.71
CA ALA A 465 -10.72 62.06 -14.94
C ALA A 465 -10.76 62.42 -16.44
N GLN A 466 -10.24 61.54 -17.30
CA GLN A 466 -10.32 61.71 -18.76
C GLN A 466 -11.75 61.58 -19.28
N LEU A 467 -12.52 60.60 -18.78
CA LEU A 467 -13.93 60.41 -19.14
C LEU A 467 -14.82 61.57 -18.67
N SER A 468 -14.47 62.21 -17.56
CA SER A 468 -15.22 63.37 -17.04
C SER A 468 -14.93 64.66 -17.82
N GLN A 469 -13.77 64.77 -18.48
CA GLN A 469 -13.41 65.91 -19.34
C GLN A 469 -14.00 65.83 -20.76
N GLU A 470 -14.47 64.67 -21.20
CA GLU A 470 -15.14 64.50 -22.51
C GLU A 470 -16.66 64.75 -22.47
N VAL A 471 -17.23 65.04 -21.28
CA VAL A 471 -18.68 65.21 -21.07
C VAL A 471 -19.07 66.67 -20.70
N GLU A 472 -18.10 67.59 -20.61
CA GLU A 472 -18.31 69.06 -20.64
C GLU A 472 -17.94 69.63 -22.02
#